data_AF-A0A1F9EYX9-F1
#
_entry.id   AF-A0A1F9EYX9-F1
#
_cell.length_a   1.000
_cell.length_b   1.000
_cell.length_c   1.000
_cell.angle_alpha   90.00
_cell.angle_beta   90.00
_cell.angle_gamma   90.00
#
_symmetry.space_group_name_H-M   'P 1'
#
loop_
_entity.id
_entity.type
_entity.pdbx_description
1 polymer ?
#
loop_
_entity_poly.entity_id
_entity_poly.type
_entity_poly.pdbx_seq_one_letter_code
_entity_poly.pdbx_strand_id
1 'polypeptide(L)'
;MPPHPPHHHRKHKKRDEVSTDFIDHRGLDELLEPFVPNRADRGFIVRCLVDEGPGHHRGSNDVLLRLLARVDRRRPPDLANTVAVSMQLPPHLHDERGDDEDAAYPIALPLRPLALLAPDERARRAMVACLTHGPPQHVLANVVMLWLIDTLLAPEAPPNP
;
A
#
# COMPACT_ATOMS: atom_id res chain seq x y z
N MET A 1 -20.75 -49.77 -19.64
CA MET A 1 -20.26 -48.44 -19.22
C MET A 1 -19.65 -48.58 -17.84
N PRO A 2 -18.39 -48.20 -17.60
CA PRO A 2 -17.81 -48.26 -16.27
C PRO A 2 -18.32 -47.08 -15.42
N PRO A 3 -18.54 -47.26 -14.10
CA PRO A 3 -19.00 -46.19 -13.22
C PRO A 3 -17.88 -45.17 -12.96
N HIS A 4 -18.25 -43.88 -12.94
CA HIS A 4 -17.35 -42.77 -12.59
C HIS A 4 -16.84 -42.89 -11.15
N PRO A 5 -15.57 -42.54 -10.87
CA PRO A 5 -15.06 -42.52 -9.50
C PRO A 5 -15.73 -41.38 -8.70
N PRO A 6 -15.87 -41.54 -7.37
CA PRO A 6 -16.54 -40.55 -6.54
C PRO A 6 -15.73 -39.25 -6.49
N HIS A 7 -16.41 -38.12 -6.70
CA HIS A 7 -15.85 -36.80 -6.49
C HIS A 7 -15.38 -36.66 -5.04
N HIS A 8 -14.06 -36.54 -4.84
CA HIS A 8 -13.53 -36.13 -3.56
C HIS A 8 -14.02 -34.72 -3.23
N HIS A 9 -14.93 -34.61 -2.27
CA HIS A 9 -15.18 -33.37 -1.56
C HIS A 9 -13.86 -32.93 -0.93
N ARG A 10 -13.19 -31.99 -1.61
CA ARG A 10 -12.00 -31.32 -1.12
C ARG A 10 -12.43 -30.54 0.11
N LYS A 11 -12.27 -31.16 1.28
CA LYS A 11 -12.49 -30.54 2.58
C LYS A 11 -11.77 -29.20 2.53
N HIS A 12 -12.50 -28.10 2.58
CA HIS A 12 -11.94 -26.78 2.86
C HIS A 12 -11.22 -26.93 4.20
N LYS A 13 -9.91 -27.16 4.14
CA LYS A 13 -9.02 -27.06 5.28
C LYS A 13 -9.30 -25.66 5.82
N LYS A 14 -9.93 -25.55 7.00
CA LYS A 14 -10.00 -24.28 7.75
C LYS A 14 -8.56 -23.78 7.76
N ARG A 15 -8.25 -22.81 6.92
CA ARG A 15 -6.93 -22.17 6.92
C ARG A 15 -6.81 -21.61 8.32
N ASP A 16 -5.74 -21.98 9.02
CA ASP A 16 -5.42 -21.41 10.32
C ASP A 16 -5.60 -19.90 10.21
N GLU A 17 -6.60 -19.40 10.93
CA GLU A 17 -6.97 -18.01 10.88
C GLU A 17 -5.89 -17.27 11.66
N VAL A 18 -5.06 -16.51 10.95
CA VAL A 18 -3.98 -15.75 11.57
C VAL A 18 -4.62 -14.67 12.46
N SER A 19 -4.31 -14.66 13.75
CA SER A 19 -4.77 -13.61 14.66
C SER A 19 -4.25 -12.25 14.19
N THR A 20 -5.13 -11.25 14.25
CA THR A 20 -4.85 -9.85 13.91
C THR A 20 -5.10 -8.92 15.10
N ASP A 21 -5.16 -9.46 16.31
CA ASP A 21 -5.50 -8.70 17.53
C ASP A 21 -4.43 -7.67 17.92
N PHE A 22 -3.23 -7.79 17.34
CA PHE A 22 -2.10 -6.89 17.57
C PHE A 22 -2.10 -5.63 16.69
N ILE A 23 -2.99 -5.56 15.69
CA ILE A 23 -3.04 -4.45 14.73
C ILE A 23 -3.33 -3.14 15.47
N ASP A 24 -2.53 -2.12 15.17
CA ASP A 24 -2.56 -0.83 15.86
C ASP A 24 -3.05 0.27 14.91
N HIS A 25 -4.37 0.39 14.73
CA HIS A 25 -4.99 1.40 13.87
C HIS A 25 -4.56 2.82 14.21
N ARG A 26 -4.40 3.12 15.50
CA ARG A 26 -4.00 4.46 15.96
C ARG A 26 -2.55 4.74 15.59
N GLY A 27 -1.65 3.79 15.83
CA GLY A 27 -0.25 3.90 15.43
C GLY A 27 -0.10 4.07 13.92
N LEU A 28 -0.94 3.42 13.11
CA LEU A 28 -0.96 3.61 11.66
C LEU A 28 -1.52 4.98 11.23
N ASP A 29 -2.57 5.50 11.89
CA ASP A 29 -3.06 6.87 11.62
C ASP A 29 -1.97 7.92 11.92
N GLU A 30 -1.31 7.82 13.08
CA GLU A 30 -0.22 8.72 13.49
C GLU A 30 0.99 8.61 12.53
N LEU A 31 1.28 7.40 12.04
CA LEU A 31 2.33 7.17 11.04
C LEU A 31 2.06 7.87 9.71
N LEU A 32 0.79 7.93 9.29
CA LEU A 32 0.38 8.45 7.99
C LEU A 32 0.23 9.99 7.98
N GLU A 33 0.10 10.63 9.14
CA GLU A 33 -0.13 12.07 9.28
C GLU A 33 0.81 12.95 8.43
N PRO A 34 2.13 12.70 8.38
CA PRO A 34 3.03 13.55 7.59
C PRO A 34 2.79 13.46 6.07
N PHE A 35 2.27 12.33 5.58
CA PHE A 35 2.06 12.08 4.15
C PHE A 35 0.63 12.39 3.71
N VAL A 36 -0.32 12.27 4.65
CA VAL A 36 -1.75 12.47 4.40
C VAL A 36 -2.33 13.28 5.58
N PRO A 37 -2.30 14.62 5.52
CA PRO A 37 -2.72 15.46 6.64
C PRO A 37 -4.21 15.39 6.96
N ASN A 38 -5.06 15.07 5.97
CA ASN A 38 -6.49 14.94 6.16
C ASN A 38 -6.83 13.64 6.91
N ARG A 39 -7.49 13.76 8.05
CA ARG A 39 -7.86 12.63 8.92
C ARG A 39 -8.84 11.65 8.26
N ALA A 40 -9.79 12.13 7.46
CA ALA A 40 -10.76 11.26 6.80
C ALA A 40 -10.06 10.38 5.74
N ASP A 41 -9.14 10.98 4.99
CA ASP A 41 -8.32 10.30 3.99
C ASP A 41 -7.39 9.25 4.62
N ARG A 42 -6.74 9.60 5.75
CA ARG A 42 -5.98 8.61 6.52
C ARG A 42 -6.84 7.48 7.03
N GLY A 43 -8.01 7.80 7.59
CA GLY A 43 -8.95 6.79 8.04
C GLY A 43 -9.35 5.84 6.92
N PHE A 44 -9.51 6.33 5.69
CA PHE A 44 -9.71 5.49 4.51
C PHE A 44 -8.51 4.59 4.22
N ILE A 45 -7.28 5.14 4.17
CA ILE A 45 -6.06 4.36 3.93
C ILE A 45 -5.85 3.28 5.00
N VAL A 46 -6.02 3.61 6.29
CA VAL A 46 -5.87 2.66 7.40
C VAL A 46 -6.84 1.49 7.23
N ARG A 47 -8.12 1.74 6.92
CA ARG A 47 -9.07 0.65 6.66
C ARG A 47 -8.61 -0.26 5.52
N CYS A 48 -8.18 0.32 4.41
CA CYS A 48 -7.67 -0.47 3.28
C CYS A 48 -6.41 -1.27 3.64
N LEU A 49 -5.52 -0.73 4.49
CA LEU A 49 -4.29 -1.42 4.90
C LEU A 49 -4.55 -2.64 5.80
N VAL A 50 -5.48 -2.53 6.74
CA VAL A 50 -5.58 -3.50 7.85
C VAL A 50 -6.97 -4.05 8.15
N ASP A 51 -8.03 -3.55 7.52
CA ASP A 51 -9.38 -4.10 7.67
C ASP A 51 -9.83 -4.91 6.43
N GLU A 52 -9.19 -4.68 5.28
CA GLU A 52 -9.52 -5.34 4.01
C GLU A 52 -8.60 -6.51 3.67
N GLY A 53 -9.16 -7.53 3.00
CA GLY A 53 -8.41 -8.68 2.48
C GLY A 53 -8.03 -9.75 3.52
N PRO A 54 -7.22 -10.75 3.12
CA PRO A 54 -6.80 -11.85 3.98
C PRO A 54 -6.06 -11.43 5.26
N GLY A 55 -6.31 -12.12 6.37
CA GLY A 55 -5.70 -11.88 7.69
C GLY A 55 -4.18 -11.72 7.69
N HIS A 56 -3.47 -12.56 6.92
CA HIS A 56 -2.01 -12.50 6.85
C HIS A 56 -1.48 -11.26 6.12
N HIS A 57 -2.22 -10.68 5.17
CA HIS A 57 -1.83 -9.42 4.53
C HIS A 57 -2.04 -8.24 5.48
N ARG A 58 -3.19 -8.19 6.16
CA ARG A 58 -3.50 -7.16 7.18
C ARG A 58 -2.44 -7.15 8.28
N GLY A 59 -2.14 -8.34 8.83
CA GLY A 59 -1.11 -8.51 9.85
C GLY A 59 0.30 -8.18 9.36
N SER A 60 0.68 -8.60 8.14
CA SER A 60 2.00 -8.28 7.59
C SER A 60 2.18 -6.78 7.32
N ASN A 61 1.12 -6.10 6.87
CA ASN A 61 1.14 -4.67 6.64
C ASN A 61 1.41 -3.92 7.95
N ASP A 62 0.68 -4.22 9.03
CA ASP A 62 0.92 -3.60 10.35
C ASP A 62 2.36 -3.83 10.83
N VAL A 63 2.82 -5.08 10.81
CA VAL A 63 4.17 -5.45 11.28
C VAL A 63 5.25 -4.71 10.49
N LEU A 64 5.22 -4.77 9.16
CA LEU A 64 6.28 -4.20 8.33
C LEU A 64 6.30 -2.68 8.39
N LEU A 65 5.12 -2.03 8.35
CA LEU A 65 5.02 -0.58 8.42
C LEU A 65 5.52 -0.05 9.78
N ARG A 66 5.13 -0.70 10.88
CA ARG A 66 5.57 -0.28 12.22
C ARG A 66 7.06 -0.54 12.42
N LEU A 67 7.62 -1.65 11.92
CA LEU A 67 9.05 -1.90 11.97
C LEU A 67 9.84 -0.85 11.17
N LEU A 68 9.37 -0.51 9.96
CA LEU A 68 10.01 0.49 9.13
C LEU A 68 9.91 1.88 9.77
N ALA A 69 8.79 2.21 10.40
CA ALA A 69 8.62 3.44 11.17
C ALA A 69 9.57 3.56 12.38
N ARG A 70 10.09 2.43 12.92
CA ARG A 70 11.07 2.47 14.02
C ARG A 70 12.45 2.91 13.58
N VAL A 71 12.81 2.66 12.32
CA VAL A 71 14.10 3.07 11.76
C VAL A 71 13.99 4.40 11.01
N ASP A 72 12.77 4.82 10.67
CA ASP A 72 12.51 6.08 10.00
C ASP A 72 13.06 7.29 10.77
N ARG A 73 13.66 8.23 10.03
CA ARG A 73 14.29 9.44 10.55
C ARG A 73 13.32 10.62 10.65
N ARG A 74 12.02 10.42 10.37
CA ARG A 74 10.94 11.42 10.40
C ARG A 74 11.28 12.70 9.66
N ARG A 75 11.91 12.54 8.50
CA ARG A 75 12.27 13.68 7.65
C ARG A 75 11.03 14.18 6.91
N PRO A 76 10.96 15.48 6.62
CA PRO A 76 9.82 16.02 5.90
C PRO A 76 9.70 15.32 4.53
N PRO A 77 8.49 14.87 4.15
CA PRO A 77 8.29 14.23 2.85
C PRO A 77 8.46 15.23 1.71
N ASP A 78 9.11 14.80 0.63
CA ASP A 78 9.15 15.56 -0.63
C ASP A 78 7.90 15.24 -1.47
N LEU A 79 6.84 16.02 -1.26
CA LEU A 79 5.57 15.86 -1.96
C LEU A 79 5.65 16.26 -3.46
N ALA A 80 6.68 17.00 -3.88
CA ALA A 80 6.79 17.50 -5.24
C ALA A 80 7.23 16.41 -6.24
N ASN A 81 7.98 15.41 -5.78
CA ASN A 81 8.47 14.33 -6.62
C ASN A 81 7.65 13.05 -6.45
N THR A 82 6.34 13.16 -6.73
CA THR A 82 5.37 12.08 -6.54
C THR A 82 4.54 11.84 -7.80
N VAL A 83 3.88 10.68 -7.87
CA VAL A 83 2.88 10.37 -8.90
C VAL A 83 1.58 9.90 -8.25
N ALA A 84 0.45 10.33 -8.79
CA ALA A 84 -0.86 9.88 -8.34
C ALA A 84 -1.01 8.36 -8.50
N VAL A 85 -1.74 7.74 -7.58
CA VAL A 85 -2.01 6.31 -7.58
C VAL A 85 -3.48 6.10 -7.88
N SER A 86 -3.79 5.65 -9.09
CA SER A 86 -5.18 5.39 -9.50
C SER A 86 -5.77 4.21 -8.73
N MET A 87 -7.01 4.36 -8.30
CA MET A 87 -7.85 3.28 -7.79
C MET A 87 -8.29 2.43 -8.96
N GLN A 88 -8.00 1.12 -8.90
CA GLN A 88 -8.54 0.19 -9.87
C GLN A 88 -9.95 -0.21 -9.45
N LEU A 89 -10.95 0.37 -10.12
CA LEU A 89 -12.33 -0.03 -9.94
C LEU A 89 -12.57 -1.41 -10.58
N PRO A 90 -13.32 -2.30 -9.93
CA PRO A 90 -13.80 -3.53 -10.56
C PRO A 90 -14.56 -3.26 -11.87
N PRO A 91 -14.46 -4.17 -12.87
CA PRO A 91 -15.07 -3.97 -14.18
C PRO A 91 -16.56 -3.63 -14.17
N HIS A 92 -17.31 -4.18 -13.22
CA HIS A 92 -18.75 -4.00 -13.08
C HIS A 92 -19.16 -2.66 -12.44
N LEU A 93 -18.19 -1.85 -11.98
CA LEU A 93 -18.41 -0.52 -11.40
C LEU A 93 -18.02 0.62 -12.34
N HIS A 94 -17.49 0.33 -13.53
CA HIS A 94 -17.19 1.37 -14.52
C HIS A 94 -18.45 2.03 -15.09
N ASP A 95 -19.52 1.25 -15.30
CA ASP A 95 -20.77 1.76 -15.87
C ASP A 95 -21.54 2.72 -14.93
N GLU A 96 -21.35 2.61 -13.61
CA GLU A 96 -22.11 3.39 -12.61
C GLU A 96 -21.50 4.76 -12.30
N ARG A 97 -20.22 4.98 -12.59
CA ARG A 97 -19.51 6.23 -12.25
C ARG A 97 -19.27 7.14 -13.45
N GLY A 98 -19.69 6.73 -14.66
CA GLY A 98 -19.17 7.34 -15.89
C GLY A 98 -17.67 7.08 -16.00
N ASP A 99 -17.04 7.54 -17.07
CA ASP A 99 -15.58 7.46 -17.29
C ASP A 99 -14.78 8.31 -16.27
N ASP A 100 -15.02 8.15 -14.97
CA ASP A 100 -14.14 8.61 -13.89
C ASP A 100 -12.87 7.75 -13.92
N GLU A 101 -12.09 7.93 -14.98
CA GLU A 101 -10.74 7.40 -15.17
C GLU A 101 -9.75 7.96 -14.11
N ASP A 102 -10.21 8.88 -13.25
CA ASP A 102 -9.42 9.73 -12.37
C ASP A 102 -9.57 9.45 -10.86
N ALA A 103 -10.29 8.40 -10.45
CA ALA A 103 -10.35 8.05 -9.02
C ALA A 103 -8.95 7.69 -8.51
N ALA A 104 -8.34 8.52 -7.67
CA ALA A 104 -7.00 8.31 -7.12
C ALA A 104 -7.04 8.14 -5.60
N TYR A 105 -6.16 7.29 -5.06
CA TYR A 105 -5.95 7.20 -3.61
C TYR A 105 -5.48 8.55 -3.05
N PRO A 106 -5.85 8.90 -1.80
CA PRO A 106 -5.44 10.16 -1.19
C PRO A 106 -3.99 10.11 -0.65
N ILE A 107 -3.12 9.39 -1.37
CA ILE A 107 -1.68 9.29 -1.14
C ILE A 107 -1.00 9.04 -2.48
N ALA A 108 0.03 9.84 -2.78
CA ALA A 108 0.82 9.70 -4.00
C ALA A 108 2.06 8.82 -3.74
N LEU A 109 2.58 8.20 -4.79
CA LEU A 109 3.80 7.37 -4.72
C LEU A 109 5.05 8.26 -4.86
N PRO A 110 6.01 8.24 -3.92
CA PRO A 110 7.25 8.99 -4.04
C PRO A 110 8.17 8.34 -5.08
N LEU A 111 8.73 9.15 -5.99
CA LEU A 111 9.51 8.64 -7.12
C LEU A 111 11.02 8.59 -6.85
N ARG A 112 11.51 9.34 -5.87
CA ARG A 112 12.94 9.47 -5.58
C ARG A 112 13.62 8.13 -5.22
N PRO A 113 13.03 7.22 -4.42
CA PRO A 113 13.67 5.93 -4.16
C PRO A 113 13.79 5.07 -5.42
N LEU A 114 12.83 5.18 -6.34
CA LEU A 114 12.84 4.42 -7.60
C LEU A 114 13.94 4.92 -8.54
N ALA A 115 14.27 6.22 -8.50
CA ALA A 115 15.35 6.79 -9.29
C ALA A 115 16.74 6.20 -8.94
N LEU A 116 16.89 5.59 -7.77
CA LEU A 116 18.13 4.89 -7.37
C LEU A 116 18.28 3.51 -8.01
N LEU A 117 17.17 2.91 -8.45
CA LEU A 117 17.11 1.55 -8.98
C LEU A 117 16.85 1.51 -10.48
N ALA A 118 16.10 2.49 -11.00
CA ALA A 118 15.67 2.52 -12.38
C ALA A 118 16.83 2.96 -13.30
N PRO A 119 17.29 2.11 -14.24
CA PRO A 119 18.33 2.50 -15.20
C PRO A 119 17.85 3.54 -16.21
N ASP A 120 16.54 3.59 -16.47
CA ASP A 120 15.89 4.50 -17.40
C ASP A 120 14.41 4.75 -17.04
N GLU A 121 13.77 5.63 -17.81
CA GLU A 121 12.37 5.99 -17.60
C GLU A 121 11.39 4.83 -17.84
N ARG A 122 11.72 3.93 -18.77
CA ARG A 122 10.86 2.77 -19.07
C ARG A 122 10.84 1.82 -17.89
N ALA A 123 12.00 1.54 -17.30
CA ALA A 123 12.13 0.74 -16.09
C ALA A 123 11.41 1.40 -14.91
N ARG A 124 11.55 2.73 -14.75
CA ARG A 124 10.84 3.48 -13.70
C ARG A 124 9.32 3.32 -13.82
N ARG A 125 8.74 3.49 -15.01
CA ARG A 125 7.31 3.26 -15.24
C ARG A 125 6.87 1.83 -14.93
N ALA A 126 7.69 0.84 -15.28
CA ALA A 126 7.40 -0.55 -14.95
C ALA A 126 7.42 -0.80 -13.43
N MET A 127 8.37 -0.21 -12.70
CA MET A 127 8.41 -0.27 -11.22
C MET A 127 7.17 0.37 -10.60
N VAL A 128 6.77 1.56 -11.08
CA VAL A 128 5.53 2.23 -10.64
C VAL A 128 4.31 1.32 -10.85
N ALA A 129 4.18 0.71 -12.04
CA ALA A 129 3.08 -0.21 -12.32
C ALA A 129 3.07 -1.42 -11.39
N CYS A 130 4.24 -2.03 -11.10
CA CYS A 130 4.33 -3.14 -10.15
C CYS A 130 3.90 -2.76 -8.72
N LEU A 131 4.16 -1.52 -8.31
CA LEU A 131 3.84 -1.05 -6.95
C LEU A 131 2.39 -0.61 -6.80
N THR A 132 1.77 -0.18 -7.90
CA THR A 132 0.43 0.45 -7.92
C THR A 132 -0.66 -0.43 -8.52
N HIS A 133 -0.32 -1.62 -9.01
CA HIS A 133 -1.29 -2.58 -9.53
C HIS A 133 -1.67 -3.64 -8.48
N GLY A 134 -2.97 -3.88 -8.34
CA GLY A 134 -3.51 -4.90 -7.44
C GLY A 134 -4.57 -4.35 -6.48
N PRO A 135 -4.99 -5.17 -5.50
CA PRO A 135 -6.01 -4.76 -4.55
C PRO A 135 -5.50 -3.69 -3.57
N PRO A 136 -6.41 -2.88 -2.98
CA PRO A 136 -6.06 -1.69 -2.18
C PRO A 136 -5.03 -1.96 -1.08
N GLN A 137 -5.16 -3.07 -0.34
CA GLN A 137 -4.26 -3.40 0.77
C GLN A 137 -2.80 -3.60 0.34
N HIS A 138 -2.55 -4.03 -0.90
CA HIS A 138 -1.19 -4.21 -1.41
C HIS A 138 -0.62 -2.90 -1.94
N VAL A 139 -1.43 -2.20 -2.75
CA VAL A 139 -1.03 -0.93 -3.36
C VAL A 139 -0.68 0.10 -2.29
N LEU A 140 -1.56 0.28 -1.29
CA LEU A 140 -1.32 1.25 -0.23
C LEU A 140 -0.17 0.84 0.68
N ALA A 141 0.01 -0.44 0.97
CA ALA A 141 1.16 -0.90 1.76
C ALA A 141 2.48 -0.58 1.05
N ASN A 142 2.56 -0.84 -0.26
CA ASN A 142 3.72 -0.49 -1.08
C ASN A 142 4.01 1.01 -1.06
N VAL A 143 2.98 1.84 -1.24
CA VAL A 143 3.12 3.30 -1.26
C VAL A 143 3.63 3.82 0.07
N VAL A 144 3.06 3.38 1.19
CA VAL A 144 3.47 3.83 2.53
C VAL A 144 4.87 3.34 2.87
N MET A 145 5.21 2.09 2.54
CA MET A 145 6.59 1.61 2.69
C MET A 145 7.57 2.45 1.89
N LEU A 146 7.21 2.84 0.65
CA LEU A 146 8.09 3.66 -0.18
C LEU A 146 8.25 5.08 0.36
N TRP A 147 7.23 5.65 0.99
CA TRP A 147 7.33 6.92 1.74
C TRP A 147 8.33 6.82 2.89
N LEU A 148 8.26 5.75 3.68
CA LEU A 148 9.19 5.55 4.78
C LEU A 148 10.62 5.25 4.29
N ILE A 149 10.77 4.56 3.16
CA ILE A 149 12.07 4.39 2.49
C ILE A 149 12.59 5.73 1.96
N ASP A 150 11.71 6.56 1.40
CA ASP A 150 12.08 7.89 0.91
C ASP A 150 12.65 8.76 2.03
N THR A 151 11.95 8.85 3.15
CA THR A 151 12.40 9.63 4.31
C THR A 151 13.71 9.10 4.90
N LEU A 152 13.92 7.78 4.90
CA LEU A 152 15.21 7.16 5.26
C LEU A 152 16.36 7.56 4.34
N LEU A 153 16.10 7.60 3.04
CA LEU A 153 17.08 7.89 1.98
C LEU A 153 17.22 9.39 1.68
N ALA A 154 16.48 10.27 2.35
CA ALA A 154 16.67 11.71 2.22
C ALA A 154 18.13 12.10 2.52
N PRO A 155 18.67 13.14 1.86
CA PRO A 155 19.93 13.74 2.30
C PRO A 155 19.73 14.40 3.67
N GLU A 156 20.79 14.44 4.49
CA GLU A 156 20.76 15.25 5.72
C GLU A 156 20.62 16.71 5.33
N ALA A 157 19.72 17.43 5.99
CA ALA A 157 19.66 18.88 5.83
C ALA A 157 21.03 19.44 6.25
N PRO A 158 21.61 20.38 5.48
CA PRO A 158 22.84 21.02 5.90
C PRO A 158 22.62 21.67 7.29
N PRO A 159 23.60 21.63 8.19
CA PRO A 159 23.48 22.33 9.46
C PRO A 159 23.20 23.82 9.16
N ASN A 160 22.19 24.38 9.83
CA ASN A 160 21.95 25.83 9.76
C ASN A 160 23.24 26.57 10.15
N PRO A 161 23.68 27.57 9.37
CA PRO A 161 24.88 28.35 9.66
C PRO A 161 24.80 29.10 10.98
#